data_AF-A0A9D8KWG3-F1
#
_entry.id   AF-A0A9D8KWG3-F1
#
_cell.length_a   1.000
_cell.length_b   1.000
_cell.length_c   1.000
_cell.angle_alpha   90.00
_cell.angle_beta   90.00
_cell.angle_gamma   90.00
#
_symmetry.space_group_name_H-M   'P 1'
#
loop_
_entity.id
_entity.type
_entity.pdbx_description
1 polymer ?
#
loop_
_entity_poly.entity_id
_entity_poly.type
_entity_poly.pdbx_seq_one_letter_code
_entity_poly.pdbx_strand_id
1 'polypeptide(L)' 'AIALATDVSYEWLATGRGEPSLREDWTPAADAELVDDPVERRLLHAFRHARSATRRMVLQMLEASTTSRT' A
#
# COMPACT_ATOMS: atom_id res chain seq x y z
N ALA A 1 0.31 -14.40 -16.88
CA ALA A 1 0.44 -15.04 -18.21
C ALA A 1 -0.48 -14.39 -19.25
N ILE A 2 -1.79 -14.32 -19.02
CA ILE A 2 -2.75 -13.71 -19.97
C ILE A 2 -2.42 -12.24 -20.25
N ALA A 3 -2.34 -11.39 -19.22
CA ALA A 3 -1.95 -9.97 -19.34
C ALA A 3 -0.72 -9.74 -20.23
N LEU A 4 0.36 -10.46 -19.97
CA LEU A 4 1.61 -10.36 -20.74
C LEU A 4 1.46 -10.85 -22.19
N ALA A 5 0.68 -11.90 -22.41
CA ALA A 5 0.44 -12.46 -23.74
C ALA A 5 -0.47 -11.55 -24.60
N THR A 6 -1.30 -10.72 -23.97
CA THR A 6 -2.25 -9.83 -24.64
C THR A 6 -1.83 -8.36 -24.63
N ASP A 7 -0.70 -8.04 -24.01
CA ASP A 7 -0.23 -6.68 -23.76
C ASP A 7 -1.24 -5.78 -23.01
N VAL A 8 -1.93 -6.36 -22.02
CA VAL A 8 -3.03 -5.71 -21.27
C VAL A 8 -2.75 -5.64 -19.78
N SER A 9 -3.17 -4.55 -19.12
CA SER A 9 -3.04 -4.31 -17.68
C SER A 9 -3.73 -5.41 -16.84
N TYR A 10 -3.04 -5.91 -15.82
CA TYR A 10 -3.61 -6.86 -14.86
C TYR A 10 -4.79 -6.26 -14.07
N GLU A 11 -4.76 -4.97 -13.77
CA GLU A 11 -5.84 -4.29 -13.04
C GLU A 11 -7.12 -4.24 -13.88
N TRP A 12 -6.97 -3.91 -15.17
CA TRP A 12 -8.08 -3.92 -16.11
C TRP A 12 -8.67 -5.33 -16.25
N LEU A 13 -7.83 -6.36 -16.34
CA LEU A 13 -8.30 -7.76 -16.37
C LEU A 13 -8.99 -8.20 -15.09
N ALA A 14 -8.48 -7.79 -13.92
CA ALA A 14 -9.00 -8.25 -12.63
C ALA A 14 -10.26 -7.50 -12.20
N THR A 15 -10.41 -6.22 -12.58
CA THR A 15 -11.45 -5.34 -12.03
C THR A 15 -12.27 -4.59 -13.08
N GLY A 16 -11.85 -4.58 -14.34
CA GLY A 16 -12.47 -3.76 -15.39
C GLY A 16 -12.22 -2.26 -15.27
N ARG A 17 -11.30 -1.83 -14.40
CA ARG A 17 -10.96 -0.42 -14.15
C ARG A 17 -9.56 -0.08 -14.68
N GLY A 18 -9.32 1.20 -14.97
CA GLY A 18 -8.03 1.69 -15.49
C GLY A 18 -7.87 1.53 -17.00
N GLU A 19 -6.68 1.86 -17.51
CA GLU A 19 -6.36 1.75 -18.94
C GLU A 19 -6.11 0.27 -19.32
N PRO A 20 -6.58 -0.18 -20.49
CA PRO A 20 -6.35 -1.55 -20.93
C PRO A 20 -4.88 -1.88 -21.18
N SER A 21 -4.02 -0.92 -21.55
CA SER A 21 -2.63 -1.20 -21.91
C SER A 21 -1.72 -1.37 -20.70
N LEU A 22 -0.72 -2.24 -20.84
CA LEU A 22 0.41 -2.29 -19.91
C LEU A 22 1.20 -0.99 -20.02
N ARG A 23 1.44 -0.33 -18.88
CA ARG A 23 2.41 0.76 -18.77
C ARG A 23 3.70 0.18 -18.20
N GLU A 24 4.86 0.54 -18.76
CA GLU A 24 6.15 0.09 -18.24
C GLU A 24 6.40 0.55 -16.79
N ASP A 25 5.77 1.66 -16.41
CA ASP A 25 5.85 2.25 -15.06
C ASP A 25 4.74 1.72 -14.11
N TRP A 26 4.14 0.56 -14.43
CA TRP A 26 3.01 0.03 -13.68
C TRP A 26 3.46 -0.76 -12.44
N THR A 27 3.15 -0.24 -11.26
CA THR A 27 3.24 -0.98 -9.99
C THR A 27 2.00 -1.86 -9.85
N PRO A 28 2.13 -3.17 -9.62
CA PRO A 28 0.98 -4.02 -9.35
C PRO A 28 0.11 -3.45 -8.24
N ALA A 29 -1.22 -3.51 -8.38
CA ALA A 29 -2.13 -3.02 -7.34
C ALA A 29 -1.90 -3.69 -5.97
N ALA A 30 -1.39 -4.93 -5.97
CA ALA A 30 -0.95 -5.64 -4.76
C ALA A 30 0.28 -4.99 -4.08
N ASP A 31 1.13 -4.32 -4.85
CA ASP A 31 2.34 -3.65 -4.42
C ASP A 31 2.17 -2.12 -4.29
N ALA A 32 1.02 -1.59 -4.73
CA ALA A 32 0.68 -0.17 -4.64
C ALA A 32 0.29 0.20 -3.19
N GLU A 33 0.97 1.19 -2.62
CA GLU A 33 0.64 1.73 -1.30
C GLU A 33 -0.57 2.67 -1.41
N LEU A 34 -1.78 2.12 -1.21
CA LEU A 34 -3.04 2.87 -1.25
C LEU A 34 -3.30 3.59 0.09
N VAL A 35 -2.52 4.65 0.35
CA VAL A 35 -2.57 5.45 1.58
C VAL A 35 -2.86 6.90 1.22
N ASP A 36 -4.12 7.30 1.36
CA ASP A 36 -4.60 8.63 0.95
C ASP A 36 -4.09 9.75 1.87
N ASP A 37 -4.03 9.50 3.18
CA ASP A 37 -3.63 10.49 4.16
C ASP A 37 -2.09 10.73 4.13
N PRO A 38 -1.63 11.99 3.96
CA PRO A 38 -0.20 12.28 3.87
C PRO A 38 0.56 12.05 5.19
N VAL A 39 -0.10 12.13 6.34
CA VAL A 39 0.48 11.82 7.65
C VAL A 39 0.62 10.30 7.81
N GLU A 40 -0.40 9.54 7.45
CA GLU A 40 -0.37 8.07 7.45
C GLU A 40 0.77 7.55 6.56
N ARG A 41 0.91 8.12 5.35
CA ARG A 41 1.98 7.75 4.42
C ARG A 41 3.38 8.00 4.98
N ARG A 42 3.56 9.14 5.66
CA ARG A 42 4.83 9.48 6.34
C ARG A 42 5.12 8.53 7.49
N LEU A 43 4.09 8.17 8.27
CA LEU A 43 4.20 7.21 9.36
C LEU A 43 4.66 5.84 8.83
N LEU A 44 4.02 5.32 7.78
CA LEU A 44 4.37 4.04 7.18
C LEU A 44 5.80 4.04 6.63
N HIS A 45 6.19 5.09 5.90
CA HIS A 45 7.56 5.24 5.43
C HIS A 45 8.57 5.20 6.58
N ALA A 46 8.36 5.99 7.64
CA ALA A 46 9.25 6.01 8.80
C ALA A 46 9.26 4.66 9.55
N PHE A 47 8.11 4.02 9.70
CA PHE A 47 7.94 2.75 10.38
C PHE A 47 8.68 1.61 9.65
N ARG A 48 8.57 1.53 8.32
CA ARG A 48 9.24 0.52 7.49
C ARG A 48 10.77 0.57 7.62
N HIS A 49 11.33 1.78 7.75
CA HIS A 49 12.78 2.00 7.91
C HIS A 49 13.28 1.94 9.36
N ALA A 50 12.39 1.85 10.35
CA ALA A 50 12.77 1.81 11.76
C ALA A 50 13.27 0.43 12.21
N ARG A 51 14.08 0.42 13.28
CA ARG A 51 14.52 -0.81 13.95
C ARG A 51 13.33 -1.56 14.56
N SER A 52 13.42 -2.88 14.66
CA SER A 52 12.34 -3.73 15.20
C SER A 52 11.90 -3.38 16.64
N ALA A 53 12.79 -2.83 17.47
CA ALA A 53 12.42 -2.34 18.80
C ALA A 53 11.53 -1.09 18.70
N THR A 54 11.90 -0.13 17.84
CA THR A 54 11.14 1.10 17.60
C THR A 54 9.77 0.82 17.01
N ARG A 55 9.68 -0.11 16.04
CA ARG A 55 8.38 -0.53 15.47
C ARG A 55 7.42 -1.05 16.53
N ARG A 56 7.87 -1.94 17.42
CA ARG A 56 7.04 -2.47 18.51
C ARG A 56 6.57 -1.38 19.47
N MET A 57 7.47 -0.47 19.85
CA MET A 57 7.13 0.65 20.74
C MET A 57 6.09 1.59 20.12
N VAL A 58 6.26 1.97 18.85
CA VAL A 58 5.30 2.85 18.15
C VAL A 58 3.93 2.18 18.02
N LEU A 59 3.89 0.89 17.70
CA LEU A 59 2.63 0.13 17.63
C LEU A 59 1.87 0.16 18.97
N GLN A 60 2.57 -0.17 20.07
CA GLN A 60 1.98 -0.16 21.42
C GLN A 60 1.42 1.21 21.82
N MET A 61 2.13 2.29 21.47
CA MET A 61 1.69 3.66 21.75
C MET A 61 0.41 4.03 20.98
N LEU A 62 0.31 3.64 19.70
CA LEU A 62 -0.86 3.89 18.88
C LEU A 62 -2.07 3.07 19.37
N GLU A 63 -1.86 1.79 19.70
CA GLU A 63 -2.89 0.91 20.27
C GLU A 63 -3.45 1.48 21.59
N ALA A 64 -2.59 1.90 22.52
CA ALA A 64 -3.01 2.51 23.79
C ALA A 64 -3.85 3.78 23.58
N SER A 65 -3.57 4.53 22.52
CA SER A 65 -4.29 5.76 22.18
C SER A 65 -5.69 5.48 21.60
N THR A 66 -5.93 4.28 21.06
CA THR A 66 -7.25 3.86 20.54
C THR A 66 -8.19 3.31 21.61
N THR A 67 -7.66 2.86 22.75
CA THR A 67 -8.44 2.32 23.88
C THR A 67 -9.14 3.41 24.71
N SER A 68 -8.76 4.69 24.56
CA SER A 68 -9.37 5.79 25.31
C SER A 68 -10.54 6.43 24.55
N ARG A 69 -11.66 5.71 24.44
CA ARG A 69 -12.98 6.27 24.09
C ARG A 69 -14.00 5.86 25.16
N THR A 70 -14.07 6.66 26.22
CA THR A 70 -15.28 6.83 27.05
C THR A 70 -16.08 8.01 26.52
#